data_AF-A0A659R4M7-F1
#
_entry.id   AF-A0A659R4M7-F1
#
_cell.length_a   1.000
_cell.length_b   1.000
_cell.length_c   1.000
_cell.angle_alpha   90.00
_cell.angle_beta   90.00
_cell.angle_gamma   90.00
#
_symmetry.space_group_name_H-M   'P 1'
#
loop_
_entity.id
_entity.type
_entity.pdbx_description
1 polymer ?
#
loop_
_entity_poly.entity_id
_entity_poly.type
_entity_poly.pdbx_seq_one_letter_code
_entity_poly.pdbx_strand_id
1 'polypeptide(L)'
;MHIIRDLSYNERKQYYYDNRVVDQRNWYLNKATYNKKISRRWSLFIGLIYVASIIIVVLNAININGIPDFPVDPVTTLAASIVGWVQIKKYNELAVSYFLTAHEIGDIKEQFNYISSENDFLEFVNNAEKAFSREHTQWLARR
;
A
#
# COMPACT_ATOMS: atom_id res chain seq x y z
N MET A 1 18.74 -21.84 12.11
CA MET A 1 17.77 -21.82 13.22
C MET A 1 18.38 -22.20 14.58
N HIS A 2 19.50 -22.95 14.64
CA HIS A 2 20.20 -23.25 15.92
C HIS A 2 20.88 -22.03 16.57
N ILE A 3 21.44 -21.11 15.77
CA ILE A 3 22.21 -19.95 16.26
C ILE A 3 21.38 -19.02 17.17
N ILE A 4 20.06 -18.91 16.96
CA ILE A 4 19.19 -18.04 17.78
C ILE A 4 18.89 -18.67 19.15
N ARG A 5 18.95 -20.01 19.27
CA ARG A 5 18.67 -20.70 20.54
C ARG A 5 19.82 -20.59 21.53
N ASP A 6 21.04 -20.39 21.05
CA ASP A 6 22.26 -20.25 21.86
C ASP A 6 22.52 -18.79 22.29
N LEU A 7 21.76 -17.83 21.76
CA LEU A 7 21.83 -16.42 22.16
C LEU A 7 21.26 -16.21 23.56
N SER A 8 21.81 -15.23 24.27
CA SER A 8 21.25 -14.80 25.55
C SER A 8 19.81 -14.28 25.37
N TYR A 9 19.03 -14.29 26.46
CA TYR A 9 17.66 -13.79 26.46
C TYR A 9 17.55 -12.37 25.86
N ASN A 10 18.43 -11.44 26.26
CA ASN A 10 18.42 -10.06 25.79
C ASN A 10 18.73 -9.96 24.29
N GLU A 11 19.68 -10.75 23.78
CA GLU A 11 20.01 -10.80 22.35
C GLU A 11 18.86 -11.37 21.53
N ARG A 12 18.20 -12.43 22.01
CA ARG A 12 17.01 -13.01 21.35
C ARG A 12 15.86 -12.03 21.31
N LYS A 13 15.61 -11.33 22.43
CA LYS A 13 14.57 -10.31 22.57
C LYS A 13 14.77 -9.19 21.56
N GLN A 14 15.98 -8.63 21.52
CA GLN A 14 16.32 -7.54 20.60
C GLN A 14 16.30 -8.01 19.14
N TYR A 15 16.85 -9.18 18.85
CA TYR A 15 16.85 -9.77 17.51
C TYR A 15 15.44 -9.94 16.96
N TYR A 16 14.50 -10.47 17.76
CA TYR A 16 13.09 -10.59 17.36
C TYR A 16 12.48 -9.22 17.07
N TYR A 17 12.67 -8.25 17.95
CA TYR A 17 12.12 -6.91 17.77
C TYR A 17 12.62 -6.24 16.47
N ASP A 18 13.93 -6.26 16.23
CA ASP A 18 14.52 -5.59 15.06
C ASP A 18 14.19 -6.32 13.75
N ASN A 19 14.34 -7.64 13.72
CA ASN A 19 14.23 -8.42 12.48
C ASN A 19 12.81 -8.89 12.17
N ARG A 20 11.90 -8.86 13.16
CA ARG A 20 10.51 -9.28 12.97
C ARG A 20 9.54 -8.11 13.05
N VAL A 21 9.51 -7.42 14.18
CA VAL A 21 8.48 -6.38 14.43
C VAL A 21 8.78 -5.11 13.62
N VAL A 22 10.01 -4.59 13.72
CA VAL A 22 10.42 -3.38 13.02
C VAL A 22 10.45 -3.60 11.50
N ASP A 23 11.01 -4.73 11.05
CA ASP A 23 11.04 -5.07 9.62
C ASP A 23 9.62 -5.18 9.03
N GLN A 24 8.71 -5.91 9.70
CA GLN A 24 7.32 -5.99 9.25
C GLN A 24 6.66 -4.61 9.15
N ARG A 25 6.77 -3.79 10.19
CA ARG A 25 6.22 -2.42 10.17
C ARG A 25 6.75 -1.61 8.98
N ASN A 26 8.07 -1.67 8.76
CA ASN A 26 8.72 -0.93 7.67
C ASN A 26 8.27 -1.46 6.31
N TRP A 27 8.12 -2.77 6.14
CA TRP A 27 7.59 -3.37 4.92
C TRP A 27 6.18 -2.86 4.60
N TYR A 28 5.28 -2.85 5.60
CA TYR A 28 3.92 -2.34 5.45
C TYR A 28 3.89 -0.83 5.14
N LEU A 29 4.70 -0.01 5.80
CA LEU A 29 4.83 1.41 5.49
C LEU A 29 5.36 1.66 4.07
N ASN A 30 6.38 0.90 3.65
CA ASN A 30 6.94 0.99 2.32
C ASN A 30 5.90 0.61 1.25
N LYS A 31 5.09 -0.42 1.51
CA LYS A 31 3.97 -0.78 0.64
C LYS A 31 2.89 0.30 0.60
N ALA A 32 2.53 0.89 1.74
CA ALA A 32 1.56 1.97 1.81
C ALA A 32 2.01 3.19 0.98
N THR A 33 3.25 3.62 1.19
CA THR A 33 3.83 4.78 0.48
C THR A 33 3.99 4.53 -1.01
N TYR A 34 4.42 3.33 -1.42
CA TYR A 34 4.50 2.92 -2.82
C TYR A 34 3.13 3.01 -3.51
N ASN A 35 2.10 2.40 -2.91
CA ASN A 35 0.75 2.41 -3.45
C ASN A 35 0.16 3.84 -3.51
N LYS A 36 0.40 4.66 -2.49
CA LYS A 36 -0.01 6.08 -2.47
C LYS A 36 0.64 6.89 -3.59
N LYS A 37 1.95 6.69 -3.84
CA LYS A 37 2.67 7.35 -4.93
C LYS A 37 2.11 6.95 -6.29
N ILE A 38 1.87 5.66 -6.50
CA ILE A 38 1.31 5.16 -7.76
C ILE A 38 -0.12 5.67 -7.97
N SER A 39 -0.95 5.65 -6.93
CA SER A 39 -2.30 6.21 -7.00
C SER A 39 -2.28 7.67 -7.42
N ARG A 40 -1.41 8.50 -6.80
CA ARG A 40 -1.28 9.92 -7.16
C ARG A 40 -0.82 10.10 -8.61
N ARG A 41 0.14 9.30 -9.07
CA ARG A 41 0.62 9.36 -10.46
C ARG A 41 -0.50 9.03 -11.45
N TRP A 42 -1.29 7.99 -11.17
CA TRP A 42 -2.44 7.65 -12.01
C TRP A 42 -3.54 8.71 -11.97
N SER A 43 -3.85 9.28 -10.81
CA SER A 43 -4.82 10.38 -10.70
C SER A 43 -4.40 11.60 -11.52
N LEU A 44 -3.11 11.97 -11.48
CA LEU A 44 -2.57 13.05 -12.31
C LEU A 44 -2.66 12.71 -13.81
N PHE A 45 -2.27 11.49 -14.19
CA PHE A 45 -2.30 11.05 -15.58
C PHE A 45 -3.73 11.03 -16.15
N ILE A 46 -4.69 10.49 -15.39
CA ILE A 46 -6.12 10.51 -15.75
C ILE A 46 -6.64 11.95 -15.85
N GLY A 47 -6.25 12.83 -14.92
CA GLY A 47 -6.60 14.25 -14.98
C GLY A 47 -6.11 14.93 -16.25
N LEU A 48 -4.87 14.65 -16.68
CA LEU A 48 -4.32 15.17 -17.93
C LEU A 48 -5.07 14.64 -19.16
N ILE A 49 -5.45 13.36 -19.17
CA ILE A 49 -6.28 12.79 -20.23
C ILE A 49 -7.62 13.52 -20.32
N TYR A 50 -8.29 13.78 -19.18
CA TYR A 50 -9.55 14.51 -19.18
C TYR A 50 -9.40 15.95 -19.69
N VAL A 51 -8.35 16.67 -19.28
CA VAL A 51 -8.07 18.02 -19.78
C VAL A 51 -7.85 18.00 -21.30
N ALA A 52 -7.06 17.06 -21.81
CA ALA A 52 -6.82 16.91 -23.25
C ALA A 52 -8.12 16.59 -24.01
N SER A 53 -8.95 15.68 -23.48
CA SER A 53 -10.25 15.34 -24.07
C SER A 53 -11.18 16.56 -24.14
N ILE A 54 -11.22 17.39 -23.09
CA ILE A 54 -12.02 18.62 -23.08
C ILE A 54 -11.53 19.59 -24.17
N ILE A 55 -10.22 19.77 -24.32
CA ILE A 55 -9.64 20.64 -25.36
C ILE A 55 -10.04 20.14 -26.76
N ILE A 56 -9.92 18.83 -27.01
CA ILE A 56 -10.30 18.21 -28.29
C ILE A 56 -11.78 18.48 -28.60
N VAL A 57 -12.67 18.25 -27.63
CA VAL A 57 -14.11 18.47 -27.79
C VAL A 57 -14.41 19.95 -28.10
N VAL A 58 -13.76 20.88 -27.41
CA VAL A 58 -13.93 22.32 -27.65
C VAL A 58 -13.41 22.73 -29.04
N LEU A 59 -12.26 22.22 -29.48
CA LEU A 59 -11.70 22.53 -30.79
C LEU A 59 -12.60 22.02 -31.93
N ASN A 60 -13.09 20.79 -31.83
CA ASN A 60 -14.05 20.24 -32.79
C ASN A 60 -15.35 21.08 -32.79
N ALA A 61 -15.81 21.55 -31.63
CA ALA A 61 -17.02 22.38 -31.53
C ALA A 61 -16.89 23.76 -32.19
N ILE A 62 -15.68 24.34 -32.24
CA ILE A 62 -15.42 25.65 -32.89
C ILE A 62 -15.43 25.52 -34.43
N ASN A 63 -15.28 24.30 -34.97
CA ASN A 63 -15.31 23.99 -36.41
C ASN A 63 -14.41 24.94 -37.25
N ILE A 64 -13.10 24.88 -36.99
CA ILE A 64 -12.11 25.72 -37.68
C ILE A 64 -12.01 25.29 -39.15
N ASN A 65 -12.40 26.18 -40.06
CA ASN A 65 -12.34 25.93 -41.50
C ASN A 65 -10.96 25.42 -41.95
N GLY A 66 -10.94 24.26 -42.63
CA GLY A 66 -9.74 23.65 -43.17
C GLY A 66 -9.02 22.67 -42.22
N ILE A 67 -9.48 22.51 -40.98
CA ILE A 67 -8.98 21.51 -40.04
C ILE A 67 -10.03 20.39 -39.92
N PRO A 68 -9.68 19.12 -40.21
CA PRO A 68 -10.61 18.01 -40.00
C PRO A 68 -10.81 17.73 -38.51
N ASP A 69 -12.03 17.28 -38.16
CA ASP A 69 -12.36 16.90 -36.79
C ASP A 69 -11.44 15.80 -36.26
N PHE A 70 -11.03 15.94 -35.02
CA PHE A 70 -10.22 14.93 -34.36
C PHE A 70 -11.09 13.75 -33.89
N PRO A 71 -10.69 12.49 -34.12
CA PRO A 71 -11.50 11.32 -33.75
C PRO A 71 -11.56 11.13 -32.24
N VAL A 72 -12.73 11.35 -31.64
CA VAL A 72 -12.95 11.31 -30.19
C VAL A 72 -13.15 9.87 -29.66
N ASP A 73 -13.73 8.98 -30.47
CA ASP A 73 -14.12 7.62 -30.03
C ASP A 73 -12.95 6.73 -29.60
N PRO A 74 -11.82 6.65 -30.34
CA PRO A 74 -10.68 5.83 -29.92
C PRO A 74 -10.01 6.38 -28.65
N VAL A 75 -9.94 7.70 -28.50
CA VAL A 75 -9.32 8.36 -27.34
C VAL A 75 -10.14 8.15 -26.08
N THR A 76 -11.46 8.31 -26.16
CA THR A 76 -12.36 8.08 -25.02
C THR A 76 -12.39 6.61 -24.61
N THR A 77 -12.33 5.68 -25.58
CA THR A 77 -12.23 4.23 -25.30
C THR A 77 -10.93 3.87 -24.58
N LEU A 78 -9.80 4.41 -25.03
CA LEU A 78 -8.51 4.20 -24.37
C LEU A 78 -8.49 4.80 -22.96
N ALA A 79 -9.03 6.02 -22.80
CA ALA A 79 -9.15 6.67 -21.50
C ALA A 79 -9.99 5.85 -20.52
N ALA A 80 -11.16 5.36 -20.96
CA ALA A 80 -12.02 4.50 -20.16
C ALA A 80 -11.31 3.19 -19.76
N SER A 81 -10.55 2.59 -20.67
CA SER A 81 -9.77 1.38 -20.40
C SER A 81 -8.70 1.62 -19.33
N ILE A 82 -8.00 2.76 -19.41
CA ILE A 82 -6.99 3.16 -18.40
C ILE A 82 -7.65 3.38 -17.03
N VAL A 83 -8.79 4.07 -16.99
CA VAL A 83 -9.56 4.29 -15.75
C VAL A 83 -9.99 2.95 -15.14
N GLY A 84 -10.53 2.05 -15.95
CA GLY A 84 -10.91 0.70 -15.51
C GLY A 84 -9.73 -0.09 -14.94
N TRP A 85 -8.56 -0.03 -15.59
CA TRP A 85 -7.34 -0.65 -15.07
C TRP A 85 -6.96 -0.12 -13.67
N VAL A 86 -7.00 1.20 -13.48
CA VAL A 86 -6.68 1.83 -12.19
C VAL A 86 -7.69 1.44 -11.11
N GLN A 87 -8.98 1.39 -11.46
CA GLN A 87 -10.04 0.95 -10.54
C GLN A 87 -9.86 -0.50 -10.10
N ILE A 88 -9.47 -1.40 -11.01
CA ILE A 88 -9.19 -2.81 -10.68
C ILE A 88 -7.96 -2.93 -9.76
N LYS A 89 -6.93 -2.09 -9.96
CA LYS A 89 -5.71 -2.16 -9.14
C LYS A 89 -5.86 -1.59 -7.74
N LYS A 90 -6.87 -0.76 -7.47
CA LYS A 90 -7.23 -0.28 -6.12
C LYS A 90 -6.05 0.29 -5.31
N TYR A 91 -5.11 0.97 -5.97
CA TYR A 91 -3.88 1.46 -5.32
C TYR A 91 -4.14 2.34 -4.09
N ASN A 92 -5.18 3.18 -4.11
CA ASN A 92 -5.53 4.01 -2.95
C ASN A 92 -6.04 3.19 -1.75
N GLU A 93 -6.94 2.23 -2.00
CA GLU A 93 -7.45 1.33 -0.97
C GLU A 93 -6.32 0.50 -0.34
N LEU A 94 -5.44 -0.05 -1.18
CA LEU A 94 -4.26 -0.79 -0.73
C LEU A 94 -3.34 0.09 0.12
N ALA A 95 -3.11 1.35 -0.29
CA ALA A 95 -2.27 2.28 0.46
C ALA A 95 -2.82 2.52 1.88
N VAL A 96 -4.13 2.76 2.00
CA VAL A 96 -4.81 2.98 3.29
C VAL A 96 -4.75 1.73 4.15
N SER A 97 -5.06 0.56 3.59
CA SER A 97 -5.04 -0.69 4.34
C SER A 97 -3.64 -1.04 4.85
N TYR A 98 -2.60 -0.89 4.01
CA TYR A 98 -1.22 -1.13 4.46
C TYR A 98 -0.77 -0.12 5.52
N PHE A 99 -1.20 1.15 5.42
CA PHE A 99 -0.89 2.16 6.42
C PHE A 99 -1.55 1.85 7.77
N LEU A 100 -2.81 1.40 7.75
CA LEU A 100 -3.52 0.98 8.95
C LEU A 100 -2.81 -0.20 9.63
N THR A 101 -2.49 -1.26 8.88
CA THR A 101 -1.74 -2.40 9.43
C THR A 101 -0.39 -1.94 9.99
N ALA A 102 0.35 -1.07 9.29
CA ALA A 102 1.61 -0.52 9.82
C ALA A 102 1.45 0.26 11.13
N HIS A 103 0.32 0.95 11.30
CA HIS A 103 -0.01 1.67 12.52
C HIS A 103 -0.27 0.69 13.68
N GLU A 104 -1.08 -0.34 13.44
CA GLU A 104 -1.34 -1.41 14.43
C GLU A 104 -0.05 -2.15 14.85
N ILE A 105 0.85 -2.43 13.90
CA ILE A 105 2.18 -2.99 14.23
C ILE A 105 3.02 -1.97 15.02
N GLY A 106 2.81 -0.68 14.78
CA GLY A 106 3.37 0.40 15.60
C GLY A 106 2.97 0.29 17.06
N ASP A 107 1.71 0.00 17.34
CA ASP A 107 1.21 -0.17 18.72
C ASP A 107 1.84 -1.40 19.39
N ILE A 108 1.97 -2.52 18.65
CA ILE A 108 2.71 -3.70 19.13
C ILE A 108 4.16 -3.34 19.40
N LYS A 109 4.80 -2.56 18.51
CA LYS A 109 6.18 -2.11 18.69
C LYS A 109 6.34 -1.31 19.99
N GLU A 110 5.39 -0.45 20.36
CA GLU A 110 5.45 0.33 21.61
C GLU A 110 5.36 -0.56 22.85
N GLN A 111 4.61 -1.66 22.80
CA GLN A 111 4.49 -2.63 23.90
C GLN A 111 5.83 -3.26 24.28
N PHE A 112 6.80 -3.32 23.35
CA PHE A 112 8.14 -3.87 23.60
C PHE A 112 8.86 -3.20 24.78
N ASN A 113 8.63 -1.90 24.99
CA ASN A 113 9.28 -1.13 26.06
C ASN A 113 8.86 -1.55 27.47
N TYR A 114 7.73 -2.25 27.61
CA TYR A 114 7.19 -2.66 28.92
C TYR A 114 7.57 -4.10 29.30
N ILE A 115 8.26 -4.82 28.42
CA ILE A 115 8.68 -6.21 28.64
C ILE A 115 9.79 -6.25 29.69
N SER A 116 9.49 -6.79 30.86
CA SER A 116 10.40 -6.82 32.02
C SER A 116 10.92 -8.22 32.34
N SER A 117 10.21 -9.27 31.92
CA SER A 117 10.57 -10.68 32.15
C SER A 117 10.59 -11.52 30.88
N GLU A 118 11.20 -12.70 30.93
CA GLU A 118 11.18 -13.66 29.82
C GLU A 118 9.76 -14.17 29.51
N ASN A 119 8.91 -14.31 30.53
CA ASN A 119 7.50 -14.67 30.33
C ASN A 119 6.75 -13.58 29.58
N ASP A 120 6.98 -12.30 29.93
CA ASP A 120 6.37 -11.16 29.22
C ASP A 120 6.81 -11.15 27.75
N PHE A 121 8.06 -11.51 27.48
CA PHE A 121 8.57 -11.60 26.12
C PHE A 121 7.91 -12.73 25.33
N LEU A 122 7.73 -13.90 25.92
CA LEU A 122 7.01 -15.01 25.27
C LEU A 122 5.56 -14.66 24.97
N GLU A 123 4.88 -13.98 25.91
CA GLU A 123 3.52 -13.50 25.70
C GLU A 123 3.46 -12.45 24.59
N PHE A 124 4.38 -11.49 24.60
CA PHE A 124 4.52 -10.49 23.54
C PHE A 124 4.69 -11.13 22.16
N VAL A 125 5.62 -12.08 22.02
CA VAL A 125 5.85 -12.80 20.75
C VAL A 125 4.58 -13.52 20.29
N ASN A 126 3.89 -14.19 21.20
CA ASN A 126 2.64 -14.90 20.88
C ASN A 126 1.56 -13.94 20.39
N ASN A 127 1.39 -12.79 21.05
CA ASN A 127 0.41 -11.77 20.68
C ASN A 127 0.76 -11.13 19.33
N ALA A 128 2.04 -10.79 19.11
CA ALA A 128 2.52 -10.24 17.85
C ALA A 128 2.32 -11.20 16.68
N GLU A 129 2.74 -12.47 16.80
CA GLU A 129 2.59 -13.46 15.72
C GLU A 129 1.12 -13.83 15.45
N LYS A 130 0.27 -13.83 16.49
CA LYS A 130 -1.19 -13.98 16.29
C LYS A 130 -1.77 -12.81 15.51
N ALA A 131 -1.39 -11.57 15.85
CA ALA A 131 -1.82 -10.39 15.11
C ALA A 131 -1.35 -10.45 13.65
N PHE A 132 -0.08 -10.78 13.40
CA PHE A 132 0.45 -10.92 12.04
C PHE A 132 -0.26 -12.03 11.26
N SER A 133 -0.54 -13.17 11.89
CA SER A 133 -1.24 -14.29 11.26
C SER A 133 -2.69 -13.92 10.89
N ARG A 134 -3.37 -13.15 11.75
CA ARG A 134 -4.71 -12.61 11.47
C ARG A 134 -4.68 -11.68 10.27
N GLU A 135 -3.73 -10.75 10.21
CA GLU A 135 -3.57 -9.84 9.07
C GLU A 135 -3.37 -10.62 7.77
N HIS A 136 -2.43 -11.57 7.73
CA HIS A 136 -2.20 -12.39 6.53
C HIS A 136 -3.45 -13.12 6.06
N THR A 137 -4.24 -13.66 7.00
CA THR A 137 -5.51 -14.33 6.70
C THR A 137 -6.53 -13.35 6.12
N GLN A 138 -6.64 -12.15 6.68
CA GLN A 138 -7.50 -11.11 6.12
C GLN A 138 -7.07 -10.70 4.70
N TRP A 139 -5.77 -10.60 4.44
CA TRP A 139 -5.25 -10.32 3.10
C TRP A 139 -5.56 -11.43 2.09
N LEU A 140 -5.49 -12.69 2.51
CA LEU A 140 -5.89 -13.83 1.67
C LEU A 140 -7.39 -13.83 1.39
N ALA A 141 -8.22 -13.47 2.38
CA ALA A 141 -9.67 -13.40 2.22
C ALA A 141 -10.15 -12.22 1.34
N ARG A 142 -9.33 -11.16 1.23
CA ARG A 142 -9.60 -9.98 0.37
C ARG A 142 -9.15 -10.16 -1.08
N ARG A 143 -8.46 -11.26 -1.39
CA ARG A 143 -7.99 -11.59 -2.74
C ARG A 143 -9.11 -12.20 -3.58
#